data_AF-A0A4U0EWE5-F1
#
_entry.id   AF-A0A4U0EWE5-F1
#
_cell.length_a   1.000
_cell.length_b   1.000
_cell.length_c   1.000
_cell.angle_alpha   90.00
_cell.angle_beta   90.00
_cell.angle_gamma   90.00
#
_symmetry.space_group_name_H-M   'P 1'
#
loop_
_entity.id
_entity.type
_entity.pdbx_description
1 polymer ?
#
loop_
_entity_poly.entity_id
_entity_poly.type
_entity_poly.pdbx_seq_one_letter_code
_entity_poly.pdbx_strand_id
1 'polypeptide(L)'
;MKKIILSILICFTALLQANSFNDKDATRVVYYSTVEFVETPLSYIKGSVPLTKEVALKRNHYRFSYDLQNRLTSIAFYNGTAPRHPNHTANLFTLAHRMEFFYENDLEKVRFFDTKGKRTTVLGNCSEFVFKLNKLGFRESLYFLDDSGNRVENSWDIFEYKWEYLSDGTVIEDRFNKNGKQASIRPGFEFYRLKLYFNTLGHIALMQNIDNEGNLVENSSGASQDNITTNAEGNFLQWQVLDNNHQLEKGNGPDVAVGIQQFNKYGYESGLEHRDENNNLMYSAYGICKSKTQFDEFGNISERTFYNDANQPSNHKNAGYHKLKIKWDKSGNYRELLSYFNVNDKPTVHATRGYHSVKYHYHRNKNLSRIDYLDVSGELVNRKDNGVAYITYQYKNGEQASMLRFNKEGKKL
;
A
#
# COMPACT_ATOMS: atom_id res chain seq x y z
N MET A 1 59.88 43.45 49.62
CA MET A 1 58.52 43.97 49.37
C MET A 1 57.95 43.24 48.16
N LYS A 2 56.93 42.41 48.42
CA LYS A 2 56.37 41.40 47.52
C LYS A 2 55.52 42.07 46.44
N LYS A 3 55.81 41.79 45.16
CA LYS A 3 54.96 42.17 44.03
C LYS A 3 53.78 41.19 43.97
N ILE A 4 52.58 41.73 44.05
CA ILE A 4 51.31 41.02 43.93
C ILE A 4 51.13 40.63 42.47
N ILE A 5 51.17 39.33 42.19
CA ILE A 5 50.82 38.75 40.89
C ILE A 5 49.30 38.53 40.93
N LEU A 6 48.57 39.32 40.14
CA LEU A 6 47.13 39.19 39.98
C LEU A 6 46.86 38.06 38.98
N SER A 7 46.34 36.94 39.48
CA SER A 7 45.92 35.78 38.69
C SER A 7 44.64 36.12 37.91
N ILE A 8 44.74 36.24 36.58
CA ILE A 8 43.58 36.33 35.69
C ILE A 8 43.09 34.89 35.44
N LEU A 9 41.94 34.59 36.02
CA LEU A 9 41.19 33.36 35.81
C LEU A 9 40.53 33.42 34.41
N ILE A 10 41.13 32.76 33.43
CA ILE A 10 40.52 32.60 32.10
C ILE A 10 39.52 31.44 32.20
N CYS A 11 38.24 31.78 32.34
CA CYS A 11 37.14 30.83 32.17
C CYS A 11 37.10 30.34 30.72
N PHE A 12 37.43 29.07 30.50
CA PHE A 12 37.09 28.34 29.28
C PHE A 12 35.57 28.12 29.25
N THR A 13 34.83 29.03 28.60
CA THR A 13 33.48 28.70 28.12
C THR A 13 33.63 27.91 26.83
N ALA A 14 33.52 26.59 26.94
CA ALA A 14 33.32 25.73 25.78
C ALA A 14 31.97 26.08 25.14
N LEU A 15 32.01 26.89 24.07
CA LEU A 15 30.91 27.05 23.14
C LEU A 15 30.74 25.71 22.42
N LEU A 16 29.81 24.90 22.92
CA LEU A 16 29.16 23.84 22.15
C LEU A 16 28.50 24.52 20.94
N GLN A 17 29.17 24.52 19.80
CA GLN A 17 28.52 24.73 18.52
C GLN A 17 27.51 23.59 18.35
N ALA A 18 26.24 23.91 18.60
CA ALA A 18 25.16 23.15 18.01
C ALA A 18 25.43 23.17 16.50
N ASN A 19 25.65 21.99 15.91
CA ASN A 19 25.64 21.80 14.47
C ASN A 19 24.26 22.21 13.95
N SER A 20 24.10 23.49 13.63
CA SER A 20 22.99 23.98 12.81
C SER A 20 23.15 23.34 11.44
N PHE A 21 22.14 22.57 11.05
CA PHE A 21 21.97 21.93 9.75
C PHE A 21 22.65 22.72 8.62
N ASN A 22 23.60 22.06 7.96
CA ASN A 22 24.35 22.62 6.85
C ASN A 22 23.45 22.64 5.61
N ASP A 23 23.18 23.83 5.06
CA ASP A 23 22.29 24.08 3.92
C ASP A 23 22.91 23.64 2.56
N LYS A 24 23.72 22.56 2.57
CA LYS A 24 24.38 21.97 1.40
C LYS A 24 23.62 20.78 0.79
N ASP A 25 22.53 20.35 1.42
CA ASP A 25 21.67 19.23 0.98
C ASP A 25 20.26 19.74 0.64
N ALA A 26 20.14 20.74 -0.24
CA ALA A 26 18.84 21.27 -0.66
C ALA A 26 18.07 20.21 -1.46
N THR A 27 17.36 19.34 -0.75
CA THR A 27 16.47 18.35 -1.33
C THR A 27 15.22 19.05 -1.81
N ARG A 28 14.94 18.95 -3.11
CA ARG A 28 13.66 19.42 -3.66
C ARG A 28 12.57 18.48 -3.16
N VAL A 29 11.61 18.99 -2.41
CA VAL A 29 10.46 18.20 -1.92
C VAL A 29 9.21 18.57 -2.70
N VAL A 30 8.56 17.57 -3.29
CA VAL A 30 7.27 17.69 -4.00
C VAL A 30 6.22 16.88 -3.27
N TYR A 31 4.97 17.36 -3.28
CA TYR A 31 3.87 16.77 -2.55
C TYR A 31 2.83 16.19 -3.51
N TYR A 32 2.32 15.00 -3.19
CA TYR A 32 1.27 14.34 -3.97
C TYR A 32 0.23 13.74 -3.03
N SER A 33 -1.05 13.66 -3.40
CA SER A 33 -2.04 12.94 -2.58
C SER A 33 -1.88 11.42 -2.72
N THR A 34 -1.45 10.94 -3.87
CA THR A 34 -1.34 9.53 -4.25
C THR A 34 -0.08 9.26 -5.08
N VAL A 35 0.21 7.99 -5.36
CA VAL A 35 1.27 7.55 -6.28
C VAL A 35 0.67 6.89 -7.53
N GLU A 36 1.37 6.88 -8.66
CA GLU A 36 0.86 6.20 -9.86
C GLU A 36 0.69 4.68 -9.62
N PHE A 37 -0.19 4.06 -10.40
CA PHE A 37 -0.36 2.60 -10.40
C PHE A 37 0.89 1.89 -10.95
N VAL A 38 1.34 0.84 -10.25
CA VAL A 38 2.50 0.02 -10.64
C VAL A 38 2.19 -1.46 -10.38
N GLU A 39 2.34 -2.34 -11.38
CA GLU A 39 2.12 -3.79 -11.20
C GLU A 39 3.44 -4.59 -11.23
N THR A 40 4.53 -3.99 -11.74
CA THR A 40 5.90 -4.52 -11.70
C THR A 40 6.82 -3.62 -10.90
N PRO A 41 7.79 -4.17 -10.13
CA PRO A 41 8.83 -3.36 -9.50
C PRO A 41 9.83 -2.76 -10.51
N LEU A 42 9.77 -3.13 -11.80
CA LEU A 42 10.51 -2.47 -12.85
C LEU A 42 10.14 -0.99 -12.94
N SER A 43 8.84 -0.66 -12.86
CA SER A 43 8.33 0.70 -12.93
C SER A 43 8.83 1.54 -11.76
N TYR A 44 9.33 2.74 -12.07
CA TYR A 44 9.67 3.72 -11.04
C TYR A 44 8.40 4.24 -10.37
N ILE A 45 8.42 4.34 -9.04
CA ILE A 45 7.32 4.94 -8.28
C ILE A 45 7.32 6.45 -8.53
N LYS A 46 6.20 6.96 -9.04
CA LYS A 46 5.96 8.37 -9.32
C LYS A 46 4.78 8.89 -8.52
N GLY A 47 4.77 10.19 -8.24
CA GLY A 47 3.63 10.86 -7.64
C GLY A 47 2.53 11.08 -8.68
N SER A 48 1.28 10.83 -8.30
CA SER A 48 0.12 10.91 -9.20
C SER A 48 -0.48 12.33 -9.19
N VAL A 49 -1.33 12.64 -8.21
CA VAL A 49 -1.99 13.94 -8.14
C VAL A 49 -1.15 14.94 -7.33
N PRO A 50 -0.56 15.98 -7.95
CA PRO A 50 0.31 16.94 -7.28
C PRO A 50 -0.47 17.87 -6.33
N LEU A 51 0.16 18.25 -5.24
CA LEU A 51 -0.39 19.16 -4.23
C LEU A 51 0.55 20.35 -3.99
N THR A 52 -0.05 21.50 -3.67
CA THR A 52 0.68 22.58 -3.02
C THR A 52 1.03 22.18 -1.58
N LYS A 53 2.10 22.75 -1.03
CA LYS A 53 2.51 22.47 0.35
C LYS A 53 1.40 22.81 1.35
N GLU A 54 0.68 23.90 1.13
CA GLU A 54 -0.43 24.37 1.97
C GLU A 54 -1.58 23.36 2.01
N VAL A 55 -1.91 22.74 0.87
CA VAL A 55 -2.94 21.70 0.78
C VAL A 55 -2.44 20.40 1.39
N ALA A 56 -1.22 19.98 1.05
CA ALA A 56 -0.61 18.76 1.57
C ALA A 56 -0.58 18.74 3.10
N LEU A 57 -0.16 19.84 3.74
CA LEU A 57 -0.05 19.92 5.20
C LEU A 57 -1.39 19.87 5.96
N LYS A 58 -2.53 19.81 5.26
CA LYS A 58 -3.88 19.67 5.85
C LYS A 58 -4.50 18.30 5.61
N ARG A 59 -3.78 17.36 4.99
CA ARG A 59 -4.32 16.05 4.59
C ARG A 59 -3.26 14.95 4.53
N ASN A 60 -3.72 13.73 4.27
CA ASN A 60 -2.86 12.63 3.86
C ASN A 60 -2.16 12.97 2.52
N HIS A 61 -0.84 12.85 2.49
CA HIS A 61 -0.02 13.11 1.31
C HIS A 61 1.30 12.34 1.36
N TYR A 62 1.88 12.15 0.18
CA TYR A 62 3.27 11.77 0.00
C TYR A 62 4.18 12.98 -0.13
N ARG A 63 5.40 12.83 0.37
CA ARG A 63 6.54 13.71 0.12
C ARG A 63 7.55 12.94 -0.69
N PHE A 64 7.89 13.48 -1.85
CA PHE A 64 8.93 12.97 -2.74
C PHE A 64 10.11 13.92 -2.65
N SER A 65 11.24 13.42 -2.18
CA SER A 65 12.47 14.20 -2.08
C SER A 65 13.41 13.83 -3.22
N TYR A 66 14.07 14.83 -3.80
CA TYR A 66 15.02 14.64 -4.89
C TYR A 66 16.38 15.25 -4.54
N ASP A 67 17.45 14.64 -5.03
CA ASP A 67 18.80 15.23 -4.98
C ASP A 67 18.99 16.33 -6.03
N LEU A 68 20.19 16.94 -6.05
CA LEU A 68 20.55 17.99 -7.00
C LEU A 68 20.61 17.50 -8.46
N GLN A 69 20.67 16.19 -8.70
CA GLN A 69 20.59 15.57 -10.02
C GLN A 69 19.15 15.20 -10.41
N ASN A 70 18.15 15.59 -9.61
CA ASN A 70 16.75 15.23 -9.75
C ASN A 70 16.47 13.72 -9.65
N ARG A 71 17.35 12.95 -9.01
CA ARG A 71 17.07 11.55 -8.68
C ARG A 71 16.25 11.49 -7.40
N LEU A 72 15.28 10.58 -7.36
CA LEU A 72 14.41 10.37 -6.21
C LEU A 72 15.24 9.81 -5.05
N THR A 73 15.24 10.46 -3.88
CA THR A 73 15.99 9.99 -2.70
C THR A 73 15.09 9.47 -1.61
N SER A 74 13.84 9.93 -1.53
CA SER A 74 12.87 9.34 -0.61
C SER A 74 11.42 9.57 -1.04
N ILE A 75 10.57 8.63 -0.64
CA ILE A 75 9.11 8.75 -0.62
C ILE A 75 8.66 8.50 0.81
N ALA A 76 7.84 9.39 1.36
CA ALA A 76 7.29 9.22 2.70
C ALA A 76 5.84 9.71 2.83
N PHE A 77 5.02 8.99 3.60
CA PHE A 77 3.59 9.26 3.74
C PHE A 77 3.24 9.94 5.07
N TYR A 78 2.50 11.04 5.02
CA TYR A 78 2.18 11.89 6.17
C TYR A 78 0.71 12.28 6.18
N ASN A 79 0.20 12.66 7.35
CA ASN A 79 -0.93 13.57 7.47
C ASN A 79 -0.46 14.84 8.17
N GLY A 80 -0.48 15.97 7.47
CA GLY A 80 0.16 17.19 7.95
C GLY A 80 1.66 16.97 8.20
N THR A 81 2.09 17.08 9.45
CA THR A 81 3.49 16.78 9.84
C THR A 81 3.67 15.41 10.49
N ALA A 82 2.57 14.69 10.77
CA ALA A 82 2.62 13.40 11.45
C ALA A 82 2.96 12.26 10.47
N PRO A 83 4.06 11.50 10.70
CA PRO A 83 4.35 10.26 9.98
C PRO A 83 3.21 9.27 10.07
N ARG A 84 2.84 8.63 8.96
CA ARG A 84 1.82 7.56 8.96
C ARG A 84 2.26 6.37 8.14
N HIS A 85 1.80 5.19 8.57
CA HIS A 85 1.80 4.04 7.68
C HIS A 85 0.84 4.32 6.51
N PRO A 86 1.19 3.89 5.28
CA PRO A 86 0.26 3.86 4.17
C PRO A 86 -1.10 3.29 4.60
N ASN A 87 -2.16 4.06 4.38
CA ASN A 87 -3.53 3.67 4.73
C ASN A 87 -4.28 3.20 3.48
N HIS A 88 -5.59 2.97 3.59
CA HIS A 88 -6.45 2.56 2.47
C HIS A 88 -6.53 3.57 1.30
N THR A 89 -5.96 4.77 1.41
CA THR A 89 -5.83 5.77 0.33
C THR A 89 -4.41 5.96 -0.17
N ALA A 90 -3.44 5.35 0.50
CA ALA A 90 -2.09 5.20 0.01
C ALA A 90 -2.16 4.04 -0.99
N ASN A 91 -1.99 4.32 -2.29
CA ASN A 91 -2.09 3.29 -3.33
C ASN A 91 -1.19 2.08 -2.97
N LEU A 92 -1.65 0.88 -3.34
CA LEU A 92 -1.28 -0.43 -2.76
C LEU A 92 0.21 -0.80 -2.76
N PHE A 93 1.08 0.01 -3.35
CA PHE A 93 2.45 -0.34 -3.69
C PHE A 93 3.52 0.38 -2.84
N THR A 94 3.13 1.27 -1.93
CA THR A 94 4.06 1.84 -0.95
C THR A 94 4.15 0.93 0.28
N LEU A 95 5.28 0.26 0.45
CA LEU A 95 5.45 -0.87 1.36
C LEU A 95 5.76 -0.47 2.81
N ALA A 96 6.15 0.78 3.05
CA ALA A 96 6.51 1.30 4.38
C ALA A 96 6.10 2.77 4.52
N HIS A 97 6.22 3.32 5.74
CA HIS A 97 6.02 4.76 5.96
C HIS A 97 6.96 5.59 5.08
N ARG A 98 8.24 5.21 5.07
CA ARG A 98 9.28 5.88 4.29
C ARG A 98 10.14 4.85 3.54
N MET A 99 10.38 5.14 2.28
CA MET A 99 11.29 4.43 1.39
C MET A 99 12.41 5.39 1.01
N GLU A 100 13.66 4.96 1.15
CA GLU A 100 14.84 5.73 0.76
C GLU A 100 15.58 5.04 -0.37
N PHE A 101 16.04 5.81 -1.34
CA PHE A 101 16.61 5.35 -2.60
C PHE A 101 18.09 5.76 -2.66
N PHE A 102 18.94 4.81 -2.99
CA PHE A 102 20.39 4.97 -3.05
C PHE A 102 20.88 4.53 -4.42
N TYR A 103 21.85 5.26 -4.96
CA TYR A 103 22.41 5.03 -6.29
C TYR A 103 23.92 4.85 -6.16
N GLU A 104 24.41 3.64 -6.43
CA GLU A 104 25.80 3.25 -6.26
C GLU A 104 26.27 2.50 -7.51
N ASN A 105 27.11 3.13 -8.33
CA ASN A 105 27.59 2.56 -9.59
C ASN A 105 26.44 2.07 -10.50
N ASP A 106 26.34 0.76 -10.70
CA ASP A 106 25.35 0.02 -11.47
C ASP A 106 24.18 -0.50 -10.61
N LEU A 107 24.01 0.01 -9.38
CA LEU A 107 22.96 -0.41 -8.46
C LEU A 107 22.03 0.74 -8.07
N GLU A 108 20.74 0.40 -7.99
CA GLU A 108 19.76 1.19 -7.23
C GLU A 108 19.28 0.36 -6.03
N LYS A 109 19.28 0.95 -4.84
CA LYS A 109 18.85 0.27 -3.61
C LYS A 109 17.69 1.00 -2.98
N VAL A 110 16.74 0.25 -2.42
CA VAL A 110 15.60 0.80 -1.68
C VAL A 110 15.58 0.25 -0.26
N ARG A 111 15.52 1.14 0.73
CA ARG A 111 15.49 0.81 2.16
C ARG A 111 14.21 1.30 2.80
N PHE A 112 13.69 0.55 3.77
CA PHE A 112 12.39 0.79 4.37
C PHE A 112 12.49 1.24 5.82
N PHE A 113 11.65 2.22 6.19
CA PHE A 113 11.62 2.78 7.52
C PHE A 113 10.18 2.91 8.05
N ASP A 114 10.01 2.65 9.34
CA ASP A 114 8.75 2.82 10.04
C ASP A 114 8.45 4.30 10.37
N THR A 115 7.31 4.55 11.00
CA THR A 115 6.87 5.90 11.39
C THR A 115 7.74 6.56 12.47
N LYS A 116 8.66 5.82 13.10
CA LYS A 116 9.63 6.30 14.08
C LYS A 116 11.01 6.52 13.46
N GLY A 117 11.17 6.25 12.17
CA GLY A 117 12.45 6.35 11.46
C GLY A 117 13.39 5.18 11.70
N LYS A 118 12.92 4.07 12.29
CA LYS A 118 13.71 2.84 12.44
C LYS A 118 13.64 2.02 11.15
N ARG A 119 14.73 1.34 10.79
CA ARG A 119 14.73 0.33 9.71
C ARG A 119 13.68 -0.74 9.98
N THR A 120 13.00 -1.17 8.92
CA THR A 120 11.96 -2.20 8.98
C THR A 120 12.02 -3.10 7.75
N THR A 121 11.34 -4.24 7.81
CA THR A 121 11.21 -5.17 6.69
C THR A 121 9.86 -5.05 6.03
N VAL A 122 9.79 -5.44 4.76
CA VAL A 122 8.57 -5.50 3.95
C VAL A 122 8.53 -6.82 3.20
N LEU A 123 7.35 -7.22 2.73
CA LEU A 123 7.14 -8.48 1.99
C LEU A 123 7.85 -9.68 2.66
N GLY A 124 7.60 -9.87 3.96
CA GLY A 124 8.35 -10.83 4.78
C GLY A 124 9.57 -10.17 5.43
N ASN A 125 10.74 -10.75 5.22
CA ASN A 125 11.98 -10.35 5.89
C ASN A 125 12.87 -9.44 5.01
N CYS A 126 12.35 -8.89 3.90
CA CYS A 126 13.14 -8.04 3.01
C CYS A 126 13.38 -6.66 3.65
N SER A 127 14.61 -6.36 4.01
CA SER A 127 15.03 -5.06 4.54
C SER A 127 15.45 -4.09 3.44
N GLU A 128 15.93 -4.61 2.30
CA GLU A 128 16.49 -3.84 1.19
C GLU A 128 16.16 -4.51 -0.14
N PHE A 129 15.78 -3.70 -1.12
CA PHE A 129 15.64 -4.11 -2.52
C PHE A 129 16.88 -3.63 -3.26
N VAL A 130 17.47 -4.49 -4.10
CA VAL A 130 18.65 -4.15 -4.89
C VAL A 130 18.36 -4.42 -6.36
N PHE A 131 18.24 -3.34 -7.12
CA PHE A 131 18.14 -3.36 -8.57
C PHE A 131 19.53 -3.28 -9.17
N LYS A 132 19.82 -4.16 -10.13
CA LYS A 132 21.02 -4.04 -10.97
C LYS A 132 20.66 -3.35 -12.27
N LEU A 133 21.53 -2.47 -12.72
CA LEU A 133 21.42 -1.72 -13.95
C LEU A 133 22.36 -2.32 -15.00
N ASN A 134 21.87 -2.43 -16.23
CA ASN A 134 22.73 -2.77 -17.37
C ASN A 134 23.62 -1.57 -17.76
N LYS A 135 24.48 -1.77 -18.77
CA LYS A 135 25.41 -0.72 -19.25
C LYS A 135 24.73 0.54 -19.79
N LEU A 136 23.44 0.48 -20.12
CA LEU A 136 22.64 1.62 -20.57
C LEU A 136 21.90 2.32 -19.41
N GLY A 137 22.02 1.82 -18.18
CA GLY A 137 21.36 2.35 -17.00
C GLY A 137 19.94 1.84 -16.78
N PHE A 138 19.49 0.80 -17.50
CA PHE A 138 18.17 0.21 -17.32
C PHE A 138 18.21 -0.94 -16.31
N ARG A 139 17.18 -1.08 -15.47
CA ARG A 139 17.05 -2.19 -14.51
C ARG A 139 16.98 -3.53 -15.25
N GLU A 140 17.93 -4.43 -15.02
CA GLU A 140 17.97 -5.76 -15.63
C GLU A 140 17.61 -6.88 -14.64
N SER A 141 17.77 -6.65 -13.33
CA SER A 141 17.34 -7.59 -12.30
C SER A 141 17.04 -6.91 -10.97
N LEU A 142 16.26 -7.57 -10.13
CA LEU A 142 16.00 -7.18 -8.75
C LEU A 142 16.17 -8.38 -7.83
N TYR A 143 16.75 -8.13 -6.67
CA TYR A 143 16.78 -9.07 -5.57
C TYR A 143 16.61 -8.43 -4.20
N PHE A 144 16.41 -9.26 -3.18
CA PHE A 144 16.08 -8.84 -1.83
C PHE A 144 17.16 -9.25 -0.83
N LEU A 145 17.43 -8.37 0.14
CA LEU A 145 18.31 -8.65 1.27
C LEU A 145 17.56 -8.56 2.60
N ASP A 146 17.96 -9.36 3.59
CA ASP A 146 17.53 -9.21 4.99
C ASP A 146 18.36 -8.15 5.75
N ASP A 147 18.07 -7.94 7.04
CA ASP A 147 18.80 -6.98 7.89
C ASP A 147 20.28 -7.35 8.11
N SER A 148 20.66 -8.61 7.85
CA SER A 148 22.03 -9.11 7.95
C SER A 148 22.77 -9.03 6.60
N GLY A 149 22.10 -8.59 5.54
CA GLY A 149 22.67 -8.50 4.19
C GLY A 149 22.65 -9.82 3.40
N ASN A 150 21.91 -10.84 3.86
CA ASN A 150 21.77 -12.10 3.12
C ASN A 150 20.65 -12.01 2.09
N ARG A 151 20.80 -12.69 0.95
CA ARG A 151 19.73 -12.84 -0.05
C ARG A 151 18.54 -13.62 0.53
N VAL A 152 17.32 -13.13 0.28
CA VAL A 152 16.08 -13.76 0.78
C VAL A 152 14.98 -13.84 -0.28
N GLU A 153 14.09 -14.82 -0.12
CA GLU A 153 12.79 -14.83 -0.78
C GLU A 153 11.84 -13.86 -0.09
N ASN A 154 11.03 -13.14 -0.86
CA ASN A 154 9.97 -12.32 -0.33
C ASN A 154 8.73 -13.18 0.04
N SER A 155 7.69 -12.54 0.57
CA SER A 155 6.45 -13.21 1.00
C SER A 155 5.59 -13.79 -0.13
N TRP A 156 6.03 -13.67 -1.39
CA TRP A 156 5.42 -14.26 -2.57
C TRP A 156 6.31 -15.37 -3.16
N ASP A 157 7.30 -15.85 -2.39
CA ASP A 157 8.28 -16.87 -2.80
C ASP A 157 9.16 -16.43 -4.00
N ILE A 158 9.35 -15.12 -4.19
CA ILE A 158 10.21 -14.57 -5.24
C ILE A 158 11.56 -14.19 -4.64
N PHE A 159 12.62 -14.76 -5.19
CA PHE A 159 14.02 -14.53 -4.83
C PHE A 159 14.74 -13.56 -5.79
N GLU A 160 14.29 -13.53 -7.05
CA GLU A 160 14.89 -12.74 -8.10
C GLU A 160 13.89 -12.40 -9.20
N TYR A 161 14.00 -11.18 -9.74
CA TYR A 161 13.38 -10.75 -10.98
C TYR A 161 14.45 -10.58 -12.05
N LYS A 162 14.09 -10.85 -13.30
CA LYS A 162 14.91 -10.54 -14.49
C LYS A 162 14.07 -9.85 -15.55
N TRP A 163 14.65 -8.86 -16.20
CA TRP A 163 14.01 -8.10 -17.27
C TRP A 163 14.85 -8.11 -18.54
N GLU A 164 14.20 -8.42 -19.66
CA GLU A 164 14.77 -8.34 -21.00
C GLU A 164 14.00 -7.31 -21.82
N TYR A 165 14.71 -6.33 -22.37
CA TYR A 165 14.14 -5.26 -23.18
C TYR A 165 14.17 -5.66 -24.65
N LEU A 166 12.99 -5.67 -25.29
CA LEU A 166 12.85 -6.00 -26.70
C LEU A 166 12.87 -4.74 -27.58
N SER A 167 13.20 -4.92 -28.86
CA SER A 167 13.31 -3.81 -29.82
C SER A 167 11.99 -3.13 -30.16
N ASP A 168 10.85 -3.78 -29.89
CA ASP A 168 9.50 -3.23 -30.03
C ASP A 168 9.08 -2.36 -28.82
N GLY A 169 9.95 -2.20 -27.82
CA GLY A 169 9.70 -1.43 -26.60
C GLY A 169 8.98 -2.20 -25.50
N THR A 170 8.66 -3.48 -25.73
CA THR A 170 8.10 -4.36 -24.69
C THR A 170 9.21 -4.92 -23.80
N VAL A 171 8.82 -5.43 -22.63
CA VAL A 171 9.75 -6.04 -21.68
C VAL A 171 9.29 -7.44 -21.32
N ILE A 172 10.20 -8.41 -21.38
CA ILE A 172 9.97 -9.72 -20.79
C ILE A 172 10.38 -9.69 -19.33
N GLU A 173 9.51 -10.14 -18.45
CA GLU A 173 9.75 -10.25 -17.03
C GLU A 173 9.61 -11.69 -16.54
N ASP A 174 10.68 -12.19 -15.93
CA ASP A 174 10.72 -13.47 -15.25
C ASP A 174 10.94 -13.29 -13.75
N ARG A 175 10.38 -14.21 -12.97
CA ARG A 175 10.54 -14.28 -11.53
C ARG A 175 10.97 -15.69 -11.15
N PHE A 176 11.92 -15.80 -10.23
CA PHE A 176 12.42 -17.08 -9.77
C PHE A 176 12.42 -17.15 -8.25
N ASN A 177 12.09 -18.32 -7.73
CA ASN A 177 12.27 -18.65 -6.32
C ASN A 177 13.75 -19.02 -6.02
N LYS A 178 14.10 -19.29 -4.76
CA LYS A 178 15.49 -19.56 -4.33
C LYS A 178 16.11 -20.79 -5.00
N ASN A 179 15.28 -21.71 -5.47
CA ASN A 179 15.71 -22.95 -6.13
C ASN A 179 15.80 -22.77 -7.66
N GLY A 180 15.59 -21.55 -8.19
CA GLY A 180 15.60 -21.26 -9.62
C GLY A 180 14.33 -21.71 -10.36
N LYS A 181 13.26 -22.11 -9.64
CA LYS A 181 11.97 -22.41 -10.26
C LYS A 181 11.22 -21.11 -10.52
N GLN A 182 10.56 -21.04 -11.67
CA GLN A 182 9.72 -19.90 -12.04
C GLN A 182 8.60 -19.68 -11.00
N ALA A 183 8.38 -18.42 -10.64
CA ALA A 183 7.37 -17.97 -9.69
C ALA A 183 6.32 -17.13 -10.41
N SER A 184 5.08 -17.16 -9.90
CA SER A 184 4.02 -16.31 -10.44
C SER A 184 4.14 -14.88 -9.93
N ILE A 185 3.39 -13.94 -10.51
CA ILE A 185 3.41 -12.53 -10.11
C ILE A 185 3.03 -12.32 -8.63
N ARG A 186 2.06 -13.08 -8.12
CA ARG A 186 1.68 -13.16 -6.70
C ARG A 186 0.85 -14.42 -6.42
N PRO A 187 0.70 -14.84 -5.15
CA PRO A 187 -0.17 -15.95 -4.80
C PRO A 187 -1.60 -15.75 -5.31
N GLY A 188 -2.17 -16.77 -5.95
CA GLY A 188 -3.52 -16.73 -6.54
C GLY A 188 -3.63 -15.97 -7.87
N PHE A 189 -2.51 -15.49 -8.43
CA PHE A 189 -2.45 -14.92 -9.78
C PHE A 189 -1.33 -15.63 -10.56
N GLU A 190 -1.73 -16.61 -11.36
CA GLU A 190 -0.84 -17.60 -11.98
C GLU A 190 -0.25 -17.13 -13.33
N PHE A 191 0.20 -15.87 -13.39
CA PHE A 191 1.02 -15.41 -14.51
C PHE A 191 2.50 -15.56 -14.15
N TYR A 192 3.26 -16.24 -15.00
CA TYR A 192 4.63 -16.69 -14.69
C TYR A 192 5.70 -15.93 -15.51
N ARG A 193 5.64 -15.99 -16.84
CA ARG A 193 6.49 -15.21 -17.75
C ARG A 193 5.63 -14.13 -18.37
N LEU A 194 6.00 -12.87 -18.13
CA LEU A 194 5.20 -11.75 -18.60
C LEU A 194 5.86 -11.07 -19.79
N LYS A 195 5.08 -10.80 -20.83
CA LYS A 195 5.38 -9.74 -21.79
C LYS A 195 4.61 -8.48 -21.39
N LEU A 196 5.35 -7.44 -21.04
CA LEU A 196 4.83 -6.17 -20.53
C LEU A 196 4.85 -5.11 -21.62
N TYR A 197 3.71 -4.44 -21.79
CA TYR A 197 3.54 -3.30 -22.68
C TYR A 197 3.28 -2.05 -21.87
N PHE A 198 3.90 -0.95 -22.29
CA PHE A 198 3.74 0.34 -21.63
C PHE A 198 3.12 1.35 -22.60
N ASN A 199 2.28 2.23 -22.07
CA ASN A 199 1.79 3.38 -22.83
C ASN A 199 2.88 4.46 -22.94
N THR A 200 2.59 5.54 -23.67
CA THR A 200 3.52 6.65 -23.91
C THR A 200 3.92 7.44 -22.65
N LEU A 201 3.21 7.26 -21.53
CA LEU A 201 3.55 7.84 -20.22
C LEU A 201 4.41 6.90 -19.36
N GLY A 202 4.63 5.66 -19.83
CA GLY A 202 5.37 4.63 -19.12
C GLY A 202 4.54 3.85 -18.09
N HIS A 203 3.21 3.96 -18.11
CA HIS A 203 2.34 3.08 -17.31
C HIS A 203 2.14 1.75 -18.04
N ILE A 204 2.02 0.66 -17.30
CA ILE A 204 1.65 -0.63 -17.88
C ILE A 204 0.27 -0.50 -18.53
N ALA A 205 0.18 -0.95 -19.77
CA ALA A 205 -1.04 -0.94 -20.57
C ALA A 205 -1.54 -2.36 -20.87
N LEU A 206 -0.65 -3.35 -20.96
CA LEU A 206 -1.03 -4.75 -21.17
C LEU A 206 0.03 -5.65 -20.53
N MET A 207 -0.43 -6.67 -19.83
CA MET A 207 0.39 -7.80 -19.38
C MET A 207 -0.10 -9.05 -20.10
N GLN A 208 0.82 -9.81 -20.67
CA GLN A 208 0.53 -11.09 -21.30
C GLN A 208 1.32 -12.21 -20.62
N ASN A 209 0.65 -13.29 -20.24
CA ASN A 209 1.27 -14.52 -19.77
C ASN A 209 1.65 -15.37 -20.98
N ILE A 210 2.94 -15.68 -21.12
CA ILE A 210 3.48 -16.35 -22.31
C ILE A 210 4.32 -17.57 -21.98
N ASP A 211 4.51 -18.47 -22.94
CA ASP A 211 5.52 -19.53 -22.90
C ASP A 211 6.91 -19.01 -23.33
N ASN A 212 7.88 -19.92 -23.47
CA ASN A 212 9.25 -19.57 -23.86
C ASN A 212 9.36 -19.17 -25.34
N GLU A 213 8.41 -19.63 -26.16
CA GLU A 213 8.30 -19.33 -27.58
C GLU A 213 7.55 -18.01 -27.83
N GLY A 214 6.92 -17.44 -26.80
CA GLY A 214 6.18 -16.18 -26.85
C GLY A 214 4.68 -16.33 -27.15
N ASN A 215 4.14 -17.55 -27.13
CA ASN A 215 2.70 -17.78 -27.29
C ASN A 215 1.97 -17.51 -25.97
N LEU A 216 0.72 -17.04 -26.05
CA LEU A 216 -0.12 -16.80 -24.88
C LEU A 216 -0.47 -18.11 -24.15
N VAL A 217 -0.43 -18.06 -22.82
CA VAL A 217 -0.74 -19.20 -21.95
C VAL A 217 -1.82 -18.80 -20.96
N GLU A 218 -2.96 -19.47 -21.03
CA GLU A 218 -4.05 -19.30 -20.07
C GLU A 218 -3.67 -19.92 -18.73
N ASN A 219 -4.05 -19.25 -17.65
CA ASN A 219 -3.96 -19.81 -16.31
C ASN A 219 -5.20 -20.66 -15.98
N SER A 220 -5.32 -21.12 -14.73
CA SER A 220 -6.44 -21.96 -14.28
C SER A 220 -7.83 -21.31 -14.40
N SER A 221 -7.91 -19.99 -14.60
CA SER A 221 -9.15 -19.26 -14.84
C SER A 221 -9.46 -19.00 -16.31
N GLY A 222 -8.65 -19.47 -17.25
CA GLY A 222 -8.79 -19.16 -18.69
C GLY A 222 -8.17 -17.82 -19.10
N ALA A 223 -7.69 -17.01 -18.15
CA ALA A 223 -7.05 -15.73 -18.43
C ALA A 223 -5.60 -15.91 -18.87
N SER A 224 -5.18 -15.19 -19.91
CA SER A 224 -3.78 -15.07 -20.31
C SER A 224 -3.30 -13.62 -20.43
N GLN A 225 -4.21 -12.64 -20.34
CA GLN A 225 -3.84 -11.23 -20.46
C GLN A 225 -4.65 -10.35 -19.51
N ASP A 226 -4.02 -9.26 -19.05
CA ASP A 226 -4.67 -8.17 -18.35
C ASP A 226 -4.39 -6.85 -19.09
N ASN A 227 -5.43 -6.28 -19.70
CA ASN A 227 -5.37 -4.95 -20.33
C ASN A 227 -5.73 -3.88 -19.29
N ILE A 228 -4.85 -2.89 -19.11
CA ILE A 228 -4.91 -1.90 -18.05
C ILE A 228 -5.06 -0.51 -18.66
N THR A 229 -6.11 0.20 -18.25
CA THR A 229 -6.32 1.60 -18.63
C THR A 229 -5.98 2.52 -17.46
N THR A 230 -5.11 3.49 -17.71
CA THR A 230 -4.77 4.56 -16.75
C THR A 230 -5.10 5.94 -17.32
N ASN A 231 -5.35 6.91 -16.45
CA ASN A 231 -5.40 8.33 -16.86
C ASN A 231 -3.98 8.94 -16.91
N ALA A 232 -3.90 10.23 -17.29
CA ALA A 232 -2.62 10.95 -17.37
C ALA A 232 -1.91 11.12 -16.00
N GLU A 233 -2.64 10.99 -14.89
CA GLU A 233 -2.10 11.03 -13.52
C GLU A 233 -1.71 9.63 -13.02
N GLY A 234 -1.81 8.60 -13.86
CA GLY A 234 -1.51 7.21 -13.50
C GLY A 234 -2.54 6.55 -12.57
N ASN A 235 -3.75 7.09 -12.45
CA ASN A 235 -4.85 6.42 -11.76
C ASN A 235 -5.33 5.22 -12.59
N PHE A 236 -5.51 4.07 -11.94
CA PHE A 236 -5.94 2.81 -12.53
C PHE A 236 -7.45 2.79 -12.81
N LEU A 237 -7.86 3.25 -13.98
CA LEU A 237 -9.27 3.44 -14.32
C LEU A 237 -9.99 2.13 -14.59
N GLN A 238 -9.32 1.17 -15.23
CA GLN A 238 -9.97 -0.06 -15.65
C GLN A 238 -8.95 -1.17 -15.84
N TRP A 239 -9.38 -2.41 -15.55
CA TRP A 239 -8.75 -3.60 -16.11
C TRP A 239 -9.75 -4.46 -16.88
N GLN A 240 -9.25 -5.16 -17.88
CA GLN A 240 -9.96 -6.19 -18.61
C GLN A 240 -9.13 -7.47 -18.60
N VAL A 241 -9.76 -8.58 -18.27
CA VAL A 241 -9.15 -9.90 -18.28
C VAL A 241 -9.48 -10.56 -19.62
N LEU A 242 -8.47 -11.08 -20.32
CA LEU A 242 -8.63 -11.64 -21.66
C LEU A 242 -8.03 -13.06 -21.77
N ASP A 243 -8.66 -13.88 -22.61
CA ASP A 243 -8.20 -15.21 -23.01
C ASP A 243 -7.11 -15.16 -24.11
N ASN A 244 -6.70 -16.32 -24.61
CA ASN A 244 -5.75 -16.43 -25.73
C ASN A 244 -6.26 -15.85 -27.05
N ASN A 245 -7.57 -15.70 -27.21
CA ASN A 245 -8.23 -15.15 -28.41
C ASN A 245 -8.52 -13.64 -28.28
N HIS A 246 -7.98 -13.00 -27.24
CA HIS A 246 -8.22 -11.59 -26.90
C HIS A 246 -9.70 -11.27 -26.62
N GLN A 247 -10.49 -12.26 -26.23
CA GLN A 247 -11.88 -12.09 -25.79
C GLN A 247 -11.91 -11.87 -24.28
N LEU A 248 -12.94 -11.15 -23.81
CA LEU A 248 -13.17 -10.98 -22.37
C LEU A 248 -13.42 -12.35 -21.73
N GLU A 249 -12.70 -12.61 -20.64
CA GLU A 249 -12.82 -13.84 -19.87
C GLU A 249 -13.02 -13.47 -18.40
N LYS A 250 -13.96 -14.14 -17.72
CA LYS A 250 -14.09 -14.01 -16.28
C LYS A 250 -12.98 -14.81 -15.61
N GLY A 251 -11.94 -14.11 -15.18
CA GLY A 251 -10.80 -14.75 -14.55
C GLY A 251 -9.97 -13.80 -13.72
N ASN A 252 -8.78 -14.28 -13.32
CA ASN A 252 -7.89 -13.64 -12.35
C ASN A 252 -8.61 -13.26 -11.04
N GLY A 253 -7.90 -12.85 -9.99
CA GLY A 253 -8.59 -12.19 -8.87
C GLY A 253 -9.08 -10.82 -9.33
N PRO A 254 -10.38 -10.45 -9.24
CA PRO A 254 -11.40 -10.96 -8.34
C PRO A 254 -12.54 -11.81 -8.99
N ASP A 255 -12.27 -12.54 -10.08
CA ASP A 255 -13.21 -13.41 -10.83
C ASP A 255 -14.29 -12.58 -11.53
N VAL A 256 -13.84 -11.62 -12.35
CA VAL A 256 -14.66 -10.70 -13.16
C VAL A 256 -13.94 -10.44 -14.48
N ALA A 257 -14.67 -10.13 -15.55
CA ALA A 257 -14.06 -9.86 -16.85
C ALA A 257 -13.55 -8.41 -16.97
N VAL A 258 -14.27 -7.46 -16.37
CA VAL A 258 -13.90 -6.04 -16.36
C VAL A 258 -14.11 -5.46 -14.97
N GLY A 259 -13.16 -4.66 -14.51
CA GLY A 259 -13.35 -3.79 -13.37
C GLY A 259 -13.08 -2.34 -13.72
N ILE A 260 -13.96 -1.44 -13.26
CA ILE A 260 -13.93 -0.01 -13.57
C ILE A 260 -13.89 0.77 -12.27
N GLN A 261 -12.93 1.69 -12.15
CA GLN A 261 -12.73 2.54 -10.99
C GLN A 261 -12.99 4.01 -11.33
N GLN A 262 -13.54 4.73 -10.36
CA GLN A 262 -13.77 6.17 -10.44
C GLN A 262 -12.98 6.87 -9.36
N PHE A 263 -12.28 7.95 -9.71
CA PHE A 263 -11.43 8.68 -8.77
C PHE A 263 -11.96 10.08 -8.52
N ASN A 264 -11.82 10.57 -7.30
CA ASN A 264 -12.05 11.97 -7.00
C ASN A 264 -10.83 12.83 -7.40
N LYS A 265 -10.92 14.16 -7.22
CA LYS A 265 -9.86 15.12 -7.57
C LYS A 265 -8.52 14.94 -6.84
N TYR A 266 -8.44 14.05 -5.85
CA TYR A 266 -7.20 13.73 -5.12
C TYR A 266 -6.67 12.33 -5.49
N GLY A 267 -7.25 11.67 -6.50
CA GLY A 267 -6.83 10.34 -6.92
C GLY A 267 -7.28 9.22 -5.99
N TYR A 268 -8.28 9.44 -5.12
CA TYR A 268 -8.83 8.36 -4.29
C TYR A 268 -9.99 7.65 -4.99
N GLU A 269 -10.01 6.32 -4.96
CA GLU A 269 -11.09 5.48 -5.50
C GLU A 269 -12.43 5.82 -4.81
N SER A 270 -13.26 6.59 -5.49
CA SER A 270 -14.60 6.99 -5.08
C SER A 270 -15.69 6.01 -5.54
N GLY A 271 -15.38 5.12 -6.48
CA GLY A 271 -16.29 4.10 -6.95
C GLY A 271 -15.59 2.94 -7.64
N LEU A 272 -16.24 1.77 -7.58
CA LEU A 272 -15.80 0.53 -8.20
C LEU A 272 -17.02 -0.18 -8.78
N GLU A 273 -16.87 -0.73 -9.97
CA GLU A 273 -17.88 -1.52 -10.68
C GLU A 273 -17.24 -2.74 -11.33
N HIS A 274 -17.90 -3.90 -11.25
CA HIS A 274 -17.47 -5.14 -11.88
C HIS A 274 -18.45 -5.60 -12.95
N ARG A 275 -17.93 -6.14 -14.05
CA ARG A 275 -18.73 -6.61 -15.18
C ARG A 275 -18.27 -7.97 -15.69
N ASP A 276 -19.24 -8.69 -16.26
CA ASP A 276 -19.06 -9.94 -16.96
C ASP A 276 -18.54 -9.70 -18.39
N GLU A 277 -18.34 -10.80 -19.11
CA GLU A 277 -17.83 -10.88 -20.49
C GLU A 277 -18.77 -10.18 -21.49
N ASN A 278 -20.05 -10.07 -21.14
CA ASN A 278 -21.09 -9.37 -21.90
C ASN A 278 -21.26 -7.91 -21.45
N ASN A 279 -20.37 -7.41 -20.60
CA ASN A 279 -20.37 -6.06 -20.08
C ASN A 279 -21.57 -5.74 -19.15
N ASN A 280 -22.26 -6.76 -18.62
CA ASN A 280 -23.30 -6.59 -17.62
C ASN A 280 -22.71 -6.53 -16.22
N LEU A 281 -23.39 -5.86 -15.29
CA LEU A 281 -22.99 -5.84 -13.88
C LEU A 281 -23.00 -7.25 -13.28
N MET A 282 -21.92 -7.59 -12.58
CA MET A 282 -21.80 -8.87 -11.89
C MET A 282 -21.22 -8.71 -10.50
N TYR A 283 -21.37 -9.73 -9.66
CA TYR A 283 -20.67 -9.80 -8.38
C TYR A 283 -19.33 -10.51 -8.58
N SER A 284 -18.26 -9.94 -8.03
CA SER A 284 -16.97 -10.62 -7.93
C SER A 284 -17.00 -11.78 -6.94
N ALA A 285 -15.96 -12.62 -6.93
CA ALA A 285 -15.77 -13.66 -5.89
C ALA A 285 -15.71 -13.08 -4.47
N TYR A 286 -15.33 -11.81 -4.32
CA TYR A 286 -15.37 -11.11 -3.04
C TYR A 286 -16.77 -10.64 -2.64
N GLY A 287 -17.79 -10.80 -3.48
CA GLY A 287 -19.18 -10.45 -3.17
C GLY A 287 -19.50 -8.96 -3.35
N ILE A 288 -18.67 -8.24 -4.12
CA ILE A 288 -18.88 -6.84 -4.49
C ILE A 288 -19.28 -6.79 -5.96
N CYS A 289 -20.41 -6.17 -6.26
CA CYS A 289 -20.79 -5.83 -7.63
C CYS A 289 -20.39 -4.39 -7.94
N LYS A 290 -20.90 -3.46 -7.14
CA LYS A 290 -20.56 -2.04 -7.23
C LYS A 290 -20.41 -1.43 -5.85
N SER A 291 -19.55 -0.43 -5.72
CA SER A 291 -19.41 0.33 -4.49
C SER A 291 -19.18 1.82 -4.74
N LYS A 292 -19.53 2.64 -3.74
CA LYS A 292 -19.17 4.06 -3.68
C LYS A 292 -18.48 4.33 -2.34
N THR A 293 -17.42 5.12 -2.39
CA THR A 293 -16.58 5.43 -1.24
C THR A 293 -16.53 6.94 -1.01
N GLN A 294 -16.72 7.35 0.24
CA GLN A 294 -16.61 8.72 0.68
C GLN A 294 -15.41 8.89 1.60
N PHE A 295 -14.85 10.09 1.60
CA PHE A 295 -13.64 10.42 2.34
C PHE A 295 -13.87 11.64 3.24
N ASP A 296 -13.15 11.69 4.36
CA ASP A 296 -13.04 12.89 5.19
C ASP A 296 -12.11 13.94 4.54
N GLU A 297 -11.94 15.08 5.21
CA GLU A 297 -11.10 16.19 4.72
C GLU A 297 -9.62 15.82 4.53
N PHE A 298 -9.13 14.87 5.34
CA PHE A 298 -7.75 14.36 5.29
C PHE A 298 -7.58 13.28 4.21
N GLY A 299 -8.67 12.79 3.61
CA GLY A 299 -8.66 11.70 2.66
C GLY A 299 -8.77 10.31 3.29
N ASN A 300 -9.13 10.17 4.56
CA ASN A 300 -9.45 8.85 5.10
C ASN A 300 -10.88 8.43 4.67
N ILE A 301 -11.12 7.14 4.43
CA ILE A 301 -12.48 6.63 4.16
C ILE A 301 -13.34 6.94 5.37
N SER A 302 -14.46 7.62 5.14
CA SER A 302 -15.50 7.90 6.14
C SER A 302 -16.69 6.96 5.97
N GLU A 303 -17.00 6.55 4.73
CA GLU A 303 -18.10 5.65 4.40
C GLU A 303 -17.81 4.85 3.13
N ARG A 304 -18.29 3.59 3.07
CA ARG A 304 -18.41 2.85 1.81
C ARG A 304 -19.78 2.18 1.75
N THR A 305 -20.43 2.25 0.57
CA THR A 305 -21.75 1.66 0.28
C THR A 305 -21.67 0.68 -0.88
N PHE A 306 -22.53 -0.34 -0.89
CA PHE A 306 -22.58 -1.40 -1.91
C PHE A 306 -23.91 -1.45 -2.66
N TYR A 307 -23.86 -1.82 -3.92
CA TYR A 307 -25.03 -1.87 -4.82
C TYR A 307 -25.06 -3.19 -5.57
N ASN A 308 -26.27 -3.64 -5.91
CA ASN A 308 -26.48 -4.81 -6.75
C ASN A 308 -26.34 -4.48 -8.24
N ASP A 309 -26.48 -5.51 -9.05
CA ASP A 309 -26.57 -5.54 -10.51
C ASP A 309 -27.75 -4.73 -11.09
N ALA A 310 -28.74 -4.38 -10.27
CA ALA A 310 -29.81 -3.43 -10.62
C ALA A 310 -29.51 -1.98 -10.19
N ASN A 311 -28.27 -1.67 -9.78
CA ASN A 311 -27.85 -0.38 -9.21
C ASN A 311 -28.63 0.06 -7.95
N GLN A 312 -29.26 -0.86 -7.23
CA GLN A 312 -29.99 -0.60 -5.99
C GLN A 312 -29.10 -0.87 -4.77
N PRO A 313 -29.27 -0.14 -3.65
CA PRO A 313 -28.61 -0.45 -2.38
C PRO A 313 -28.79 -1.92 -2.01
N SER A 314 -27.68 -2.63 -1.82
CA SER A 314 -27.70 -4.04 -1.45
C SER A 314 -26.60 -4.37 -0.44
N ASN A 315 -26.76 -5.49 0.25
CA ASN A 315 -25.71 -6.00 1.12
C ASN A 315 -24.60 -6.63 0.26
N HIS A 316 -23.35 -6.39 0.64
CA HIS A 316 -22.20 -7.14 0.18
C HIS A 316 -22.43 -8.65 0.43
N LYS A 317 -22.34 -9.50 -0.61
CA LYS A 317 -22.78 -10.91 -0.54
C LYS A 317 -22.09 -11.71 0.58
N ASN A 318 -20.77 -11.54 0.74
CA ASN A 318 -20.02 -12.31 1.75
C ASN A 318 -20.04 -11.65 3.15
N ALA A 319 -20.03 -10.31 3.22
CA ALA A 319 -19.89 -9.58 4.47
C ALA A 319 -21.24 -9.25 5.15
N GLY A 320 -22.35 -9.28 4.40
CA GLY A 320 -23.72 -9.19 4.93
C GLY A 320 -24.20 -7.79 5.32
N TYR A 321 -23.43 -6.74 5.01
CA TYR A 321 -23.81 -5.34 5.26
C TYR A 321 -23.79 -4.53 3.96
N HIS A 322 -24.59 -3.47 3.91
CA HIS A 322 -24.68 -2.55 2.78
C HIS A 322 -23.70 -1.39 2.91
N LYS A 323 -23.46 -0.95 4.15
CA LYS A 323 -22.71 0.27 4.44
C LYS A 323 -21.75 0.04 5.58
N LEU A 324 -20.52 0.54 5.45
CA LEU A 324 -19.60 0.71 6.58
C LEU A 324 -19.34 2.20 6.79
N LYS A 325 -19.22 2.60 8.06
CA LYS A 325 -18.76 3.95 8.45
C LYS A 325 -17.52 3.85 9.30
N ILE A 326 -16.56 4.74 9.07
CA ILE A 326 -15.34 4.86 9.86
C ILE A 326 -15.31 6.24 10.48
N LYS A 327 -15.22 6.28 11.81
CA LYS A 327 -14.99 7.49 12.57
C LYS A 327 -13.50 7.62 12.86
N TRP A 328 -12.94 8.77 12.52
CA TRP A 328 -11.58 9.16 12.86
C TRP A 328 -11.59 10.21 13.97
N ASP A 329 -10.48 10.34 14.68
CA ASP A 329 -10.28 11.44 15.61
C ASP A 329 -10.22 12.78 14.87
N LYS A 330 -10.28 13.89 15.61
CA LYS A 330 -10.29 15.25 15.02
C LYS A 330 -9.08 15.58 14.15
N SER A 331 -7.98 14.85 14.31
CA SER A 331 -6.76 15.03 13.51
C SER A 331 -6.69 14.13 12.28
N GLY A 332 -7.65 13.22 12.09
CA GLY A 332 -7.65 12.22 11.02
C GLY A 332 -6.55 11.15 11.16
N ASN A 333 -5.90 11.07 12.31
CA ASN A 333 -4.73 10.22 12.54
C ASN A 333 -5.05 8.88 13.22
N TYR A 334 -6.20 8.77 13.88
CA TYR A 334 -6.53 7.59 14.65
C TYR A 334 -7.98 7.19 14.37
N ARG A 335 -8.18 5.94 13.97
CA ARG A 335 -9.53 5.38 13.81
C ARG A 335 -10.12 5.20 15.20
N GLU A 336 -11.30 5.74 15.46
CA GLU A 336 -11.99 5.57 16.75
C GLU A 336 -13.03 4.45 16.70
N LEU A 337 -13.75 4.34 15.57
CA LEU A 337 -14.86 3.42 15.40
C LEU A 337 -15.00 2.96 13.94
N LEU A 338 -15.33 1.69 13.73
CA LEU A 338 -15.83 1.14 12.47
C LEU A 338 -17.18 0.48 12.75
N SER A 339 -18.23 0.81 11.99
CA SER A 339 -19.59 0.27 12.19
C SER A 339 -20.21 -0.18 10.88
N TYR A 340 -21.07 -1.21 10.92
CA TYR A 340 -21.76 -1.77 9.75
C TYR A 340 -23.29 -1.59 9.79
N PHE A 341 -23.88 -1.27 8.65
CA PHE A 341 -25.32 -1.00 8.52
C PHE A 341 -25.91 -1.78 7.35
N ASN A 342 -27.17 -2.21 7.50
CA ASN A 342 -27.92 -2.82 6.42
C ASN A 342 -28.50 -1.76 5.47
N VAL A 343 -29.23 -2.20 4.43
CA VAL A 343 -29.85 -1.32 3.42
C VAL A 343 -30.86 -0.31 3.98
N ASN A 344 -31.38 -0.54 5.19
CA ASN A 344 -32.31 0.35 5.88
C ASN A 344 -31.60 1.29 6.87
N ASP A 345 -30.28 1.42 6.78
CA ASP A 345 -29.43 2.19 7.69
C ASP A 345 -29.50 1.76 9.17
N LYS A 346 -29.96 0.53 9.44
CA LYS A 346 -29.97 -0.05 10.79
C LYS A 346 -28.64 -0.75 11.09
N PRO A 347 -28.13 -0.67 12.33
CA PRO A 347 -26.99 -1.49 12.78
C PRO A 347 -27.16 -2.96 12.41
N THR A 348 -26.14 -3.55 11.80
CA THR A 348 -26.10 -4.97 11.47
C THR A 348 -24.74 -5.56 11.78
N VAL A 349 -24.66 -6.89 11.88
CA VAL A 349 -23.41 -7.61 12.13
C VAL A 349 -22.74 -8.03 10.82
N HIS A 350 -21.42 -8.04 10.81
CA HIS A 350 -20.65 -8.67 9.74
C HIS A 350 -20.95 -10.18 9.71
N ALA A 351 -21.46 -10.71 8.60
CA ALA A 351 -22.01 -12.06 8.53
C ALA A 351 -21.00 -13.13 9.00
N THR A 352 -19.77 -13.09 8.48
CA THR A 352 -18.71 -14.05 8.80
C THR A 352 -17.94 -13.76 10.09
N ARG A 353 -17.90 -12.51 10.58
CA ARG A 353 -17.11 -12.12 11.75
C ARG A 353 -17.93 -11.92 13.03
N GLY A 354 -19.23 -11.68 12.92
CA GLY A 354 -20.19 -11.71 14.03
C GLY A 354 -20.35 -10.45 14.87
N TYR A 355 -19.66 -9.35 14.56
CA TYR A 355 -19.77 -8.08 15.30
C TYR A 355 -20.36 -6.97 14.43
N HIS A 356 -21.00 -5.99 15.06
CA HIS A 356 -21.51 -4.78 14.41
C HIS A 356 -20.45 -3.69 14.30
N SER A 357 -19.64 -3.52 15.33
CA SER A 357 -18.64 -2.45 15.35
C SER A 357 -17.31 -2.85 15.99
N VAL A 358 -16.28 -2.08 15.67
CA VAL A 358 -14.93 -2.19 16.24
C VAL A 358 -14.56 -0.84 16.85
N LYS A 359 -14.31 -0.82 18.16
CA LYS A 359 -13.87 0.38 18.86
C LYS A 359 -12.38 0.29 19.17
N TYR A 360 -11.66 1.37 18.88
CA TYR A 360 -10.22 1.45 19.06
C TYR A 360 -9.92 2.43 20.19
N HIS A 361 -9.08 1.99 21.14
CA HIS A 361 -8.65 2.79 22.26
C HIS A 361 -7.17 3.04 22.17
N TYR A 362 -6.74 4.23 22.57
CA TYR A 362 -5.35 4.64 22.51
C TYR A 362 -4.89 5.14 23.89
N HIS A 363 -3.63 4.88 24.21
CA HIS A 363 -2.97 5.53 25.34
C HIS A 363 -2.79 7.03 25.07
N ARG A 364 -2.43 7.80 26.10
CA ARG A 364 -2.17 9.24 25.99
C ARG A 364 -1.07 9.56 24.96
N ASN A 365 -0.09 8.69 24.81
CA ASN A 365 0.98 8.79 23.80
C ASN A 365 0.56 8.31 22.40
N LYS A 366 -0.74 8.05 22.18
CA LYS A 366 -1.33 7.63 20.91
C LYS A 366 -0.92 6.26 20.37
N ASN A 367 -0.29 5.43 21.20
CA ASN A 367 -0.18 4.00 20.92
C ASN A 367 -1.55 3.33 21.10
N LEU A 368 -1.89 2.39 20.21
CA LEU A 368 -3.12 1.60 20.30
C LEU A 368 -3.09 0.75 21.58
N SER A 369 -4.02 0.95 22.51
CA SER A 369 -4.05 0.23 23.78
C SER A 369 -4.97 -0.99 23.73
N ARG A 370 -6.11 -0.88 23.03
CA ARG A 370 -7.14 -1.91 23.02
C ARG A 370 -8.03 -1.82 21.78
N ILE A 371 -8.50 -2.98 21.32
CA ILE A 371 -9.55 -3.12 20.31
C ILE A 371 -10.70 -3.91 20.92
N ASP A 372 -11.93 -3.37 20.85
CA ASP A 372 -13.16 -4.07 21.25
C ASP A 372 -14.03 -4.42 20.04
N TYR A 373 -14.58 -5.63 20.02
CA TYR A 373 -15.59 -6.07 19.04
C TYR A 373 -16.96 -6.06 19.71
N LEU A 374 -17.89 -5.27 19.16
CA LEU A 374 -19.16 -4.97 19.79
C LEU A 374 -20.34 -5.45 18.94
N ASP A 375 -21.39 -5.93 19.61
CA ASP A 375 -22.68 -6.24 18.99
C ASP A 375 -23.50 -4.96 18.68
N VAL A 376 -24.74 -5.14 18.24
CA VAL A 376 -25.66 -4.04 17.89
C VAL A 376 -26.14 -3.24 19.09
N SER A 377 -26.02 -3.79 20.31
CA SER A 377 -26.35 -3.13 21.58
C SER A 377 -25.16 -2.35 22.14
N GLY A 378 -23.96 -2.54 21.58
CA GLY A 378 -22.73 -1.91 22.05
C GLY A 378 -21.96 -2.73 23.07
N GLU A 379 -22.33 -3.99 23.28
CA GLU A 379 -21.71 -4.91 24.25
C GLU A 379 -20.64 -5.78 23.58
N LEU A 380 -19.64 -6.23 24.36
CA LEU A 380 -18.59 -7.11 23.85
C LEU A 380 -19.16 -8.44 23.33
N VAL A 381 -18.77 -8.83 22.12
CA VAL A 381 -19.18 -10.08 21.49
C VAL A 381 -17.98 -10.88 21.01
N ASN A 382 -18.01 -12.19 21.22
CA ASN A 382 -17.02 -13.10 20.64
C ASN A 382 -17.18 -13.08 19.13
N ARG A 383 -16.10 -12.75 18.43
CA ARG A 383 -16.00 -12.92 16.99
C ARG A 383 -16.31 -14.37 16.60
N LYS A 384 -17.08 -14.54 15.52
CA LYS A 384 -17.42 -15.87 14.99
C LYS A 384 -16.20 -16.61 14.43
N ASP A 385 -15.23 -15.88 13.87
CA ASP A 385 -14.11 -16.47 13.14
C ASP A 385 -12.95 -16.95 14.04
N ASN A 386 -12.82 -16.42 15.26
CA ASN A 386 -11.71 -16.78 16.16
C ASN A 386 -12.03 -16.70 17.67
N GLY A 387 -13.28 -16.42 18.04
CA GLY A 387 -13.71 -16.34 19.44
C GLY A 387 -13.25 -15.09 20.20
N VAL A 388 -12.48 -14.19 19.60
CA VAL A 388 -11.93 -12.99 20.26
C VAL A 388 -13.02 -11.92 20.42
N ALA A 389 -13.19 -11.37 21.62
CA ALA A 389 -14.05 -10.20 21.88
C ALA A 389 -13.28 -8.90 22.07
N TYR A 390 -12.05 -8.96 22.59
CA TYR A 390 -11.16 -7.81 22.62
C TYR A 390 -9.68 -8.21 22.60
N ILE A 391 -8.85 -7.24 22.20
CA ILE A 391 -7.39 -7.37 22.11
C ILE A 391 -6.76 -6.24 22.92
N THR A 392 -5.76 -6.54 23.74
CA THR A 392 -4.94 -5.52 24.42
C THR A 392 -3.51 -5.55 23.92
N TYR A 393 -2.89 -4.38 23.93
CA TYR A 393 -1.54 -4.15 23.45
C TYR A 393 -0.68 -3.64 24.59
N GLN A 394 0.52 -4.22 24.73
CA GLN A 394 1.50 -3.80 25.72
C GLN A 394 2.76 -3.32 25.02
N TYR A 395 3.38 -2.28 25.57
CA TYR A 395 4.56 -1.65 24.99
C TYR A 395 5.71 -1.66 25.99
N LYS A 396 6.93 -1.88 25.49
CA LYS A 396 8.18 -1.74 26.24
C LYS A 396 9.10 -0.82 25.44
N ASN A 397 9.60 0.23 26.07
CA ASN A 397 10.44 1.26 25.42
C ASN A 397 9.80 1.85 24.14
N GLY A 398 8.47 1.99 24.14
CA GLY A 398 7.71 2.52 23.01
C GLY A 398 7.45 1.53 21.86
N GLU A 399 8.05 0.34 21.86
CA GLU A 399 7.79 -0.73 20.89
C GLU A 399 6.73 -1.70 21.40
N GLN A 400 5.94 -2.29 20.50
CA GLN A 400 4.92 -3.27 20.90
C GLN A 400 5.63 -4.52 21.42
N ALA A 401 5.44 -4.81 22.71
CA ALA A 401 6.04 -5.94 23.39
C ALA A 401 5.15 -7.19 23.33
N SER A 402 3.84 -7.03 23.41
CA SER A 402 2.90 -8.15 23.34
C SER A 402 1.52 -7.73 22.85
N MET A 403 0.77 -8.70 22.34
CA MET A 403 -0.65 -8.60 22.01
C MET A 403 -1.37 -9.76 22.71
N LEU A 404 -2.40 -9.45 23.50
CA LEU A 404 -3.19 -10.44 24.24
C LEU A 404 -4.62 -10.45 23.72
N ARG A 405 -5.18 -11.66 23.50
CA ARG A 405 -6.53 -11.87 22.97
C ARG A 405 -7.41 -12.46 24.05
N PHE A 406 -8.65 -11.98 24.15
CA PHE A 406 -9.60 -12.40 25.16
C PHE A 406 -10.97 -12.65 24.55
N ASN A 407 -11.70 -13.62 25.10
CA ASN A 407 -13.14 -13.76 24.84
C ASN A 407 -13.95 -12.73 25.68
N LYS A 408 -15.27 -12.71 25.51
CA LYS A 408 -16.18 -11.74 26.14
C LYS A 408 -16.25 -11.91 27.67
N GLU A 409 -15.98 -13.11 28.17
CA GLU A 409 -15.87 -13.41 29.61
C GLU A 409 -14.52 -12.99 30.21
N GLY A 410 -13.59 -12.47 29.41
CA GLY A 410 -12.25 -12.04 29.85
C GLY A 410 -11.24 -13.17 29.98
N LYS A 411 -11.55 -14.38 29.49
CA LYS A 411 -10.60 -15.49 29.40
C LYS A 411 -9.63 -15.25 28.25
N LYS A 412 -8.33 -15.35 28.53
CA LYS A 412 -7.27 -15.28 27.52
C LYS A 412 -7.36 -16.50 26.56
N LEU A 413 -7.22 -16.24 25.27
CA LEU A 413 -7.24 -17.24 24.19
C LEU A 413 -5.83 -17.61 23.72
#